data_AF-A0A925J9Q7-F1
#
_entry.id   AF-A0A925J9Q7-F1
#
_cell.length_a   1.000
_cell.length_b   1.000
_cell.length_c   1.000
_cell.angle_alpha   90.00
_cell.angle_beta   90.00
_cell.angle_gamma   90.00
#
_symmetry.space_group_name_H-M   'P 1'
#
loop_
_entity.id
_entity.type
_entity.pdbx_description
1 polymer ?
#
loop_
_entity_poly.entity_id
_entity_poly.type
_entity_poly.pdbx_seq_one_letter_code
_entity_poly.pdbx_strand_id
1 'polypeptide(L)'
;MSDEAVKTAEAVEETTQAAPTITVAEAPAPEVAVEPEDVHYQAVEKEGTVTALWEMQGQKHLRTIDPRSIEGKQILALFETAA
;
A
#
# COMPACT_ATOMS: atom_id res chain seq x y z
N MET A 1 -38.67 12.15 -52.14
CA MET A 1 -38.07 10.98 -51.47
C MET A 1 -37.34 11.56 -50.26
N SER A 2 -38.06 11.77 -49.15
CA SER A 2 -38.07 10.84 -48.00
C SER A 2 -36.66 10.82 -47.39
N ASP A 3 -36.41 11.51 -46.28
CA ASP A 3 -36.89 11.06 -44.98
C ASP A 3 -37.21 12.23 -44.02
N GLU A 4 -38.35 12.07 -43.37
CA GLU A 4 -38.95 12.84 -42.29
C GLU A 4 -38.58 12.11 -40.99
N ALA A 5 -38.07 12.80 -39.97
CA ALA A 5 -38.38 12.45 -38.58
C ALA A 5 -37.92 13.55 -37.64
N VAL A 6 -38.90 14.32 -37.21
CA VAL A 6 -38.85 15.30 -36.14
C VAL A 6 -38.84 14.55 -34.79
N LYS A 7 -38.24 15.18 -33.78
CA LYS A 7 -38.71 15.20 -32.37
C LYS A 7 -38.64 13.88 -31.59
N THR A 8 -37.90 13.90 -30.49
CA THR A 8 -38.45 13.51 -29.16
C THR A 8 -37.58 14.17 -28.09
N ALA A 9 -38.19 15.12 -27.41
CA ALA A 9 -37.81 15.62 -26.10
C ALA A 9 -38.43 14.70 -25.03
N GLU A 10 -38.12 14.96 -23.76
CA GLU A 10 -38.67 14.34 -22.53
C GLU A 10 -38.04 12.99 -22.17
N ALA A 11 -37.82 12.65 -20.90
CA ALA A 11 -38.07 13.35 -19.66
C ALA A 11 -37.15 12.79 -18.58
N VAL A 12 -36.87 13.68 -17.63
CA VAL A 12 -36.48 13.38 -16.25
C VAL A 12 -37.33 12.24 -15.69
N GLU A 13 -36.68 11.16 -15.27
CA GLU A 13 -37.22 10.23 -14.28
C GLU A 13 -36.39 10.38 -12.99
N GLU A 14 -36.77 11.37 -12.19
CA GLU A 14 -36.60 11.34 -10.74
C GLU A 14 -37.88 10.67 -10.20
N THR A 15 -37.75 9.61 -9.38
CA THR A 15 -38.65 9.33 -8.23
C THR A 15 -38.42 7.92 -7.64
N THR A 16 -38.06 7.93 -6.35
CA THR A 16 -38.45 6.95 -5.30
C THR A 16 -37.59 5.71 -5.05
N GLN A 17 -36.60 5.91 -4.18
CA GLN A 17 -36.56 5.41 -2.79
C GLN A 17 -37.51 4.25 -2.42
N ALA A 18 -36.97 3.06 -2.11
CA ALA A 18 -37.30 2.29 -0.90
C ALA A 18 -36.52 0.96 -0.86
N ALA A 19 -35.73 0.78 0.20
CA ALA A 19 -35.50 -0.46 0.97
C ALA A 19 -34.03 -0.57 1.44
N PRO A 20 -33.71 -0.05 2.64
CA PRO A 20 -32.46 -0.38 3.31
C PRO A 20 -32.65 -1.73 4.01
N THR A 21 -32.13 -2.80 3.42
CA THR A 21 -31.96 -4.07 4.14
C THR A 21 -30.70 -4.76 3.64
N ILE A 22 -29.56 -4.31 4.19
CA ILE A 22 -28.45 -5.22 4.46
C ILE A 22 -28.07 -5.00 5.92
N THR A 23 -28.87 -5.57 6.81
CA THR A 23 -28.39 -5.96 8.13
C THR A 23 -27.57 -7.23 7.93
N VAL A 24 -26.29 -7.08 7.60
CA VAL A 24 -25.31 -8.09 7.96
C VAL A 24 -24.70 -7.58 9.26
N ALA A 25 -25.24 -8.10 10.36
CA ALA A 25 -24.50 -8.18 11.60
C ALA A 25 -23.29 -9.09 11.33
N GLU A 26 -22.21 -8.51 10.82
CA GLU A 26 -20.92 -9.15 10.87
C GLU A 26 -20.37 -8.85 12.25
N ALA A 27 -20.22 -9.94 13.03
CA ALA A 27 -19.56 -9.94 14.31
C ALA A 27 -18.25 -9.13 14.26
N PRO A 28 -17.84 -8.46 15.35
CA PRO A 28 -16.49 -7.92 15.41
C PRO A 28 -15.53 -9.10 15.29
N ALA A 29 -15.01 -9.31 14.08
CA ALA A 29 -13.82 -10.12 13.88
C ALA A 29 -12.78 -9.54 14.84
N PRO A 30 -12.07 -10.38 15.62
CA PRO A 30 -11.09 -9.88 16.54
C PRO A 30 -10.12 -9.02 15.74
N GLU A 31 -9.97 -7.76 16.14
CA GLU A 31 -8.83 -6.94 15.78
C GLU A 31 -7.61 -7.76 16.13
N VAL A 32 -7.09 -8.50 15.16
CA VAL A 32 -5.74 -9.03 15.20
C VAL A 32 -4.91 -7.76 15.23
N ALA A 33 -4.52 -7.36 16.44
CA ALA A 33 -3.45 -6.42 16.65
C ALA A 33 -2.24 -7.04 15.93
N VAL A 34 -2.06 -6.64 14.67
CA VAL A 34 -0.80 -6.83 13.97
C VAL A 34 0.14 -5.94 14.76
N GLU A 35 0.88 -6.53 15.70
CA GLU A 35 1.98 -5.83 16.32
C GLU A 35 2.79 -5.23 15.17
N PRO A 36 3.10 -3.93 15.21
CA PRO A 36 3.85 -3.30 14.13
C PRO A 36 5.18 -4.04 14.05
N GLU A 37 5.30 -4.92 13.08
CA GLU A 37 6.48 -5.74 12.91
C GLU A 37 7.68 -4.79 12.81
N ASP A 38 8.65 -4.96 13.71
CA ASP A 38 9.82 -4.09 13.77
C ASP A 38 10.57 -4.12 12.44
N VAL A 39 10.77 -2.93 11.86
CA VAL A 39 11.57 -2.75 10.66
C VAL A 39 13.05 -2.80 11.05
N HIS A 40 13.79 -3.70 10.44
CA HIS A 40 15.24 -3.81 10.61
C HIS A 40 15.96 -3.79 9.26
N TYR A 41 17.23 -3.41 9.30
CA TYR A 41 18.06 -3.33 8.11
C TYR A 41 19.15 -4.39 8.15
N GLN A 42 19.45 -5.01 7.01
CA GLN A 42 20.52 -5.98 6.86
C GLN A 42 21.47 -5.57 5.73
N ALA A 43 22.75 -5.38 6.05
CA ALA A 43 23.78 -5.06 5.06
C ALA A 43 24.25 -6.34 4.36
N VAL A 44 24.23 -6.32 3.03
CA VAL A 44 24.75 -7.41 2.19
C VAL A 44 26.14 -7.01 1.71
N GLU A 45 27.15 -7.67 2.25
CA GLU A 45 28.54 -7.42 1.92
C GLU A 45 29.08 -8.43 0.90
N LYS A 46 29.86 -7.93 -0.05
CA LYS A 46 30.63 -8.75 -0.99
C LYS A 46 32.05 -8.20 -1.05
N GLU A 47 33.04 -9.07 -0.86
CA GLU A 47 34.47 -8.68 -0.91
C GLU A 47 34.80 -7.52 0.06
N GLY A 48 34.16 -7.49 1.23
CA GLY A 48 34.35 -6.45 2.25
C GLY A 48 33.71 -5.09 1.91
N THR A 49 32.88 -5.01 0.86
CA THR A 49 32.12 -3.81 0.50
C THR A 49 30.63 -4.08 0.62
N VAL A 50 29.88 -3.19 1.30
CA VAL A 50 28.41 -3.26 1.31
C VAL A 50 27.89 -2.97 -0.10
N THR A 51 27.17 -3.94 -0.66
CA THR A 51 26.62 -3.89 -2.02
C THR A 51 25.14 -3.53 -2.03
N ALA A 52 24.42 -3.84 -0.96
CA ALA A 52 23.00 -3.58 -0.80
C ALA A 52 22.65 -3.51 0.68
N LEU A 53 21.62 -2.74 1.03
CA LEU A 53 20.94 -2.86 2.32
C LEU A 53 19.54 -3.36 2.10
N TRP A 54 19.10 -4.33 2.89
CA TRP A 54 17.73 -4.84 2.84
C TRP A 54 16.94 -4.25 3.99
N GLU A 55 15.83 -3.59 3.65
CA GLU A 55 14.79 -3.26 4.61
C GLU A 55 13.91 -4.49 4.80
N MET A 56 13.86 -4.97 6.03
CA MET A 56 13.13 -6.16 6.43
C MET A 56 12.08 -5.74 7.45
N GLN A 57 10.90 -6.35 7.38
CA GLN A 57 9.86 -6.23 8.39
C GLN A 57 9.55 -7.65 8.89
N GLY A 58 9.92 -7.95 10.12
CA GLY A 58 9.94 -9.34 10.59
C GLY A 58 10.76 -10.23 9.65
N GLN A 59 10.20 -11.33 9.13
CA GLN A 59 10.91 -12.21 8.18
C GLN A 59 10.78 -11.80 6.71
N LYS A 60 10.07 -10.71 6.41
CA LYS A 60 9.74 -10.31 5.04
C LYS A 60 10.70 -9.23 4.54
N HIS A 61 11.26 -9.44 3.34
CA HIS A 61 11.97 -8.38 2.62
C HIS A 61 10.98 -7.36 2.07
N LEU A 62 11.13 -6.10 2.48
CA LEU A 62 10.35 -4.98 1.95
C LEU A 62 10.98 -4.45 0.67
N ARG A 63 12.24 -4.03 0.74
CA ARG A 63 12.97 -3.46 -0.40
C ARG A 63 14.48 -3.46 -0.21
N THR A 64 15.19 -3.32 -1.32
CA THR A 64 16.64 -3.12 -1.35
C THR A 64 16.95 -1.64 -1.50
N ILE A 65 17.77 -1.12 -0.59
CA ILE A 65 18.26 0.25 -0.52
C ILE A 65 19.71 0.26 -1.02
N ASP A 66 20.04 1.21 -1.89
CA ASP A 66 21.40 1.39 -2.37
C ASP A 66 22.27 2.00 -1.26
N PRO A 67 23.41 1.38 -0.88
CA PRO A 67 24.29 1.88 0.18
C PRO A 67 24.87 3.28 -0.09
N ARG A 68 24.93 3.71 -1.35
CA ARG A 68 25.46 5.02 -1.76
C ARG A 68 24.39 6.11 -1.79
N SER A 69 23.11 5.74 -1.70
CA SER A 69 21.99 6.69 -1.58
C SER A 69 22.04 7.47 -0.26
N ILE A 70 21.27 8.55 -0.16
CA ILE A 70 21.18 9.35 1.08
C ILE A 70 20.67 8.48 2.23
N GLU A 71 19.61 7.71 2.00
CA GLU A 71 19.01 6.78 2.97
C GLU A 71 19.99 5.67 3.35
N GLY A 72 20.62 5.03 2.36
CA GLY A 72 21.62 3.98 2.60
C GLY A 72 22.79 4.47 3.46
N LYS A 73 23.29 5.68 3.22
CA LYS A 73 24.34 6.31 4.04
C LYS A 73 23.89 6.57 5.48
N GLN A 74 22.65 7.04 5.67
CA GLN A 74 22.10 7.24 7.01
C GLN A 74 22.01 5.92 7.76
N ILE A 75 21.50 4.88 7.12
CA ILE A 75 21.41 3.54 7.70
C ILE A 75 22.79 3.00 8.04
N LEU A 76 23.76 3.10 7.13
CA LEU A 76 25.15 2.68 7.39
C LEU A 76 25.78 3.40 8.57
N ALA A 77 25.54 4.71 8.72
CA ALA A 77 26.03 5.48 9.86
C ALA A 77 25.48 4.97 11.20
N LEU A 78 24.25 4.44 11.24
CA LEU A 78 23.67 3.82 12.43
C LEU A 78 24.44 2.55 12.84
N PHE A 79 24.90 1.76 11.86
CA PHE A 79 25.71 0.56 12.11
C PHE A 79 27.14 0.90 12.51
N GLU A 80 27.75 1.92 11.91
CA GLU A 80 29.10 2.39 12.28
C GLU A 80 29.15 3.02 13.69
N THR A 81 28.06 3.67 14.12
CA THR A 81 28.00 4.33 15.44
C THR A 81 27.75 3.36 16.60
N ALA A 82 27.28 2.14 16.31
CA ALA A 82 26.97 1.13 17.32
C ALA A 82 28.16 0.20 17.67
N ALA A 83 29.33 0.41 17.05
CA ALA A 83 30.57 -0.34 17.29
C ALA A 83 31.50 0.40 18.27
#